data_AF-A0A521KCC6-F1
#
_entry.id   AF-A0A521KCC6-F1
#
_cell.length_a   1.000
_cell.length_b   1.000
_cell.length_c   1.000
_cell.angle_alpha   90.00
_cell.angle_beta   90.00
_cell.angle_gamma   90.00
#
_symmetry.space_group_name_H-M   'P 1'
#
loop_
_entity.id
_entity.type
_entity.pdbx_description
1 polymer ?
#
loop_
_entity_poly.entity_id
_entity_poly.type
_entity_poly.pdbx_seq_one_letter_code
_entity_poly.pdbx_strand_id
1 'polypeptide(L)'
;MPLTRRELIQNGAVGAAALAVGGVLGKSIGGGAEDTGRGGGGDSGLAGQAQKVADSRKLSPEDVTRAVKTFVAPGNQHGDEFFLISSGGHSGQVFVMGVPSLRLLKTIGVFTPEPWQGHGYGSDSSSPVIKAGTSNPASGTLTWGDTHHPALSETKGEYDGRYCYINDRANGRIAMIDLRDFKTKQILDVPNLQSSHGGVFVTQDTEYVHIST
;
A
#
# COMPACT_ATOMS: atom_id res chain seq x y z
N MET A 1 3.27 -19.54 0.08
CA MET A 1 2.14 -19.34 -0.85
C MET A 1 1.41 -18.09 -0.37
N PRO A 2 1.29 -17.03 -1.18
CA PRO A 2 0.48 -15.87 -0.79
C PRO A 2 -0.97 -16.30 -0.62
N LEU A 3 -1.61 -15.86 0.46
CA LEU A 3 -3.03 -16.12 0.74
C LEU A 3 -3.89 -15.38 -0.29
N THR A 4 -4.80 -16.11 -0.93
CA THR A 4 -5.78 -15.53 -1.87
C THR A 4 -6.84 -14.74 -1.11
N ARG A 5 -7.52 -13.81 -1.80
CA ARG A 5 -8.63 -13.03 -1.20
C ARG A 5 -9.74 -13.94 -0.69
N ARG A 6 -9.99 -15.03 -1.39
CA ARG A 6 -10.95 -16.08 -1.02
C ARG A 6 -10.55 -16.79 0.28
N GLU A 7 -9.28 -17.13 0.44
CA GLU A 7 -8.76 -17.73 1.68
C GLU A 7 -8.81 -16.76 2.85
N LEU A 8 -8.55 -15.46 2.64
CA LEU A 8 -8.66 -14.45 3.69
C LEU A 8 -10.12 -14.29 4.18
N ILE A 9 -11.10 -14.32 3.27
CA ILE A 9 -12.52 -14.20 3.62
C ILE A 9 -13.03 -15.48 4.29
N GLN A 10 -12.59 -16.66 3.84
CA GLN A 10 -13.01 -17.94 4.42
C GLN A 10 -12.31 -18.23 5.76
N ASN A 11 -11.04 -17.85 5.92
CA ASN A 11 -10.26 -18.06 7.15
C ASN A 11 -10.36 -16.89 8.14
N GLY A 12 -10.97 -15.76 7.75
CA GLY A 12 -11.23 -14.62 8.63
C GLY A 12 -12.11 -14.95 9.86
N ALA A 13 -12.83 -16.08 9.81
CA ALA A 13 -13.59 -16.59 10.96
C ALA A 13 -12.77 -17.52 11.89
N VAL A 14 -11.55 -17.93 11.52
CA VAL A 14 -10.78 -18.97 12.24
C VAL A 14 -9.35 -18.52 12.62
N GLY A 15 -8.84 -17.42 12.07
CA GLY A 15 -7.44 -16.99 12.22
C GLY A 15 -7.07 -16.10 13.42
N ALA A 16 -7.79 -16.18 14.55
CA ALA A 16 -7.49 -15.40 15.76
C ALA A 16 -6.93 -16.26 16.91
N ALA A 17 -6.10 -17.26 16.62
CA ALA A 17 -5.46 -18.08 17.65
C ALA A 17 -4.20 -18.79 17.13
N ALA A 18 -3.06 -18.08 17.13
CA ALA A 18 -1.73 -18.65 17.38
C ALA A 18 -0.63 -17.59 17.13
N LEU A 19 -0.49 -16.63 18.04
CA LEU A 19 0.84 -16.13 18.35
C LEU A 19 1.21 -16.74 19.70
N ALA A 20 1.98 -17.83 19.64
CA ALA A 20 2.67 -18.35 20.81
C ALA A 20 3.67 -17.29 21.27
N VAL A 21 3.23 -16.43 22.20
CA VAL A 21 4.09 -15.59 23.01
C VAL A 21 4.92 -16.52 23.87
N GLY A 22 6.07 -16.93 23.34
CA GLY A 22 7.11 -17.58 24.12
C GLY A 22 7.65 -16.58 25.13
N GLY A 23 7.28 -16.78 26.41
CA GLY A 23 8.01 -16.21 27.53
C GLY A 23 7.26 -15.25 28.45
N VAL A 24 6.04 -15.56 28.88
CA VAL A 24 5.55 -15.10 30.19
C VAL A 24 5.27 -16.31 31.07
N LEU A 25 6.34 -16.84 31.67
CA LEU A 25 6.26 -17.69 32.85
C LEU A 25 6.93 -16.92 34.00
N GLY A 26 6.33 -15.78 34.34
CA GLY A 26 6.50 -15.13 35.64
C GLY A 26 5.72 -15.95 36.67
N LYS A 27 6.38 -16.96 37.23
CA LYS A 27 5.88 -17.69 38.40
C LYS A 27 6.01 -16.76 39.61
N SER A 28 4.93 -16.11 40.04
CA SER A 28 4.83 -15.57 41.40
C SER A 28 3.38 -15.23 41.76
N ILE A 29 2.63 -16.26 42.14
CA ILE A 29 1.54 -16.11 43.12
C ILE A 29 2.12 -16.55 44.47
N GLY A 30 2.15 -15.61 45.42
CA GLY A 30 1.98 -15.88 46.85
C GLY A 30 3.24 -16.03 47.70
N GLY A 31 3.28 -15.26 48.79
CA GLY A 31 3.94 -15.64 50.04
C GLY A 31 5.15 -14.80 50.40
N GLY A 32 5.01 -13.98 51.44
CA GLY A 32 6.10 -13.15 51.96
C GLY A 32 7.23 -13.96 52.59
N ALA A 33 8.43 -13.41 52.48
CA ALA A 33 9.49 -13.46 53.47
C ALA A 33 10.49 -12.35 53.09
N GLU A 34 10.89 -11.56 54.07
CA GLU A 34 12.05 -10.68 53.97
C GLU A 34 13.28 -11.51 53.57
N ASP A 35 13.99 -11.10 52.52
CA ASP A 35 15.44 -11.30 52.48
C ASP A 35 16.11 -10.19 51.67
N THR A 36 17.00 -9.51 52.36
CA THR A 36 17.95 -8.50 51.89
C THR A 36 19.01 -9.15 51.01
N GLY A 37 19.12 -8.78 49.73
CA GLY A 37 20.14 -9.41 48.89
C GLY A 37 20.38 -8.73 47.55
N ARG A 38 21.32 -7.79 47.55
CA ARG A 38 21.94 -7.17 46.39
C ARG A 38 22.52 -8.25 45.44
N GLY A 39 22.10 -8.28 44.18
CA GLY A 39 22.66 -9.20 43.19
C GLY A 39 22.37 -8.74 41.76
N GLY A 40 23.33 -8.03 41.16
CA GLY A 40 23.28 -7.63 39.76
C GLY A 40 23.30 -8.83 38.81
N GLY A 41 22.55 -8.73 37.72
CA GLY A 41 22.57 -9.72 36.64
C GLY A 41 21.25 -9.72 35.87
N GLY A 42 21.21 -9.05 34.72
CA GLY A 42 20.04 -9.13 33.82
C GLY A 42 19.99 -8.10 32.70
N ASP A 43 20.95 -7.19 32.61
CA ASP A 43 20.87 -6.02 31.73
C ASP A 43 21.49 -6.21 30.33
N SER A 44 22.00 -7.41 30.03
CA SER A 44 22.71 -7.72 28.78
C SER A 44 21.86 -8.45 27.72
N GLY A 45 20.57 -8.69 27.99
CA GLY A 45 19.66 -9.34 27.05
C GLY A 45 18.82 -8.36 26.24
N LEU A 46 18.34 -8.81 25.07
CA LEU A 46 17.41 -8.08 24.19
C LEU A 46 16.21 -7.49 24.97
N ALA A 47 15.72 -8.25 25.96
CA ALA A 47 14.61 -7.84 26.84
C ALA A 47 14.94 -6.59 27.69
N GLY A 48 16.15 -6.50 28.26
CA GLY A 48 16.55 -5.36 29.09
C GLY A 48 16.71 -4.07 28.29
N GLN A 49 17.29 -4.17 27.09
CA GLN A 49 17.46 -3.01 26.20
C GLN A 49 16.13 -2.52 25.63
N ALA A 50 15.27 -3.43 25.15
CA ALA A 50 13.96 -3.07 24.63
C ALA A 50 13.06 -2.44 25.70
N GLN A 51 13.11 -2.95 26.95
CA GLN A 51 12.35 -2.38 28.06
C GLN A 51 12.80 -0.96 28.39
N LYS A 52 14.11 -0.69 28.47
CA LYS A 52 14.63 0.68 28.69
C LYS A 52 14.15 1.67 27.63
N VAL A 53 14.14 1.24 26.36
CA VAL A 53 13.63 2.07 25.26
C VAL A 53 12.13 2.33 25.44
N ALA A 54 11.34 1.29 25.74
CA ALA A 54 9.91 1.42 26.00
C ALA A 54 9.62 2.36 27.18
N ASP A 55 10.32 2.21 28.31
CA ASP A 55 10.17 3.03 29.51
C ASP A 55 10.55 4.50 29.22
N SER A 56 11.68 4.73 28.54
CA SER A 56 12.13 6.09 28.18
C SER A 56 11.12 6.82 27.29
N ARG A 57 10.36 6.07 26.48
CA ARG A 57 9.32 6.57 25.60
C ARG A 57 7.91 6.50 26.21
N LYS A 58 7.79 6.04 27.47
CA LYS A 58 6.54 5.87 28.20
C LYS A 58 5.52 5.00 27.44
N LEU A 59 6.00 3.96 26.76
CA LEU A 59 5.16 3.06 25.96
C LEU A 59 4.52 1.99 26.84
N SER A 60 3.22 1.75 26.64
CA SER A 60 2.57 0.59 27.21
C SER A 60 3.02 -0.70 26.51
N PRO A 61 2.84 -1.89 27.12
CA PRO A 61 3.07 -3.16 26.44
C PRO A 61 2.30 -3.30 25.11
N GLU A 62 1.11 -2.69 25.04
CA GLU A 62 0.31 -2.67 23.81
C GLU A 62 0.93 -1.78 22.72
N ASP A 63 1.48 -0.62 23.08
CA ASP A 63 2.19 0.26 22.15
C ASP A 63 3.41 -0.45 21.54
N VAL A 64 4.17 -1.16 22.38
CA VAL A 64 5.33 -1.95 21.92
C VAL A 64 4.85 -3.04 20.95
N THR A 65 3.77 -3.74 21.28
CA THR A 65 3.17 -4.76 20.40
C THR A 65 2.72 -4.16 19.07
N ARG A 66 2.05 -3.00 19.08
CA ARG A 66 1.63 -2.29 17.85
C ARG A 66 2.82 -1.86 17.00
N ALA A 67 3.88 -1.33 17.63
CA ALA A 67 5.09 -0.90 16.93
C ALA A 67 5.82 -2.07 16.26
N VAL A 68 5.96 -3.21 16.95
CA VAL A 68 6.62 -4.39 16.40
C VAL A 68 5.81 -5.01 15.25
N LYS A 69 4.48 -4.87 15.25
CA LYS A 69 3.61 -5.34 14.14
C LYS A 69 3.80 -4.56 12.84
N THR A 70 4.24 -3.31 12.89
CA THR A 70 4.42 -2.46 11.69
C THR A 70 5.88 -2.26 11.30
N PHE A 71 6.81 -2.59 12.20
CA PHE A 71 8.23 -2.39 11.96
C PHE A 71 8.82 -3.44 11.03
N VAL A 72 9.37 -2.98 9.91
CA VAL A 72 10.17 -3.79 8.98
C VAL A 72 11.59 -3.25 8.95
N ALA A 73 12.53 -4.01 9.53
CA ALA A 73 13.93 -3.60 9.63
C ALA A 73 14.60 -3.48 8.23
N PRO A 74 15.56 -2.55 8.04
CA PRO A 74 16.38 -2.50 6.83
C PRO A 74 17.07 -3.84 6.57
N GLY A 75 17.01 -4.33 5.32
CA GLY A 75 17.60 -5.61 4.93
C GLY A 75 16.86 -6.85 5.44
N ASN A 76 15.70 -6.70 6.10
CA ASN A 76 14.87 -7.85 6.45
C ASN A 76 14.42 -8.57 5.17
N GLN A 77 14.81 -9.84 5.04
CA GLN A 77 14.51 -10.67 3.87
C GLN A 77 13.02 -10.98 3.74
N HIS A 78 12.25 -10.89 4.82
CA HIS A 78 10.80 -11.05 4.79
C HIS A 78 10.08 -9.81 4.20
N GLY A 79 10.71 -8.63 4.24
CA GLY A 79 10.18 -7.41 3.63
C GLY A 79 8.79 -6.99 4.12
N ASP A 80 8.09 -6.24 3.28
CA ASP A 80 6.65 -5.98 3.41
C ASP A 80 5.86 -7.15 2.79
N GLU A 81 4.76 -7.54 3.42
CA GLU A 81 3.95 -8.70 3.02
C GLU A 81 3.02 -8.40 1.84
N PHE A 82 2.50 -7.18 1.76
CA PHE A 82 1.60 -6.76 0.70
C PHE A 82 2.05 -5.45 0.06
N PHE A 83 1.62 -5.27 -1.20
CA PHE A 83 1.64 -3.97 -1.86
C PHE A 83 0.28 -3.31 -1.76
N LEU A 84 0.28 -2.04 -1.33
CA LEU A 84 -0.86 -1.15 -1.42
C LEU A 84 -0.67 -0.26 -2.65
N ILE A 85 -1.58 -0.40 -3.62
CA ILE A 85 -1.70 0.53 -4.74
C ILE A 85 -2.69 1.62 -4.33
N SER A 86 -2.17 2.80 -4.03
CA SER A 86 -2.94 3.93 -3.53
C SER A 86 -3.09 5.00 -4.60
N SER A 87 -4.28 5.58 -4.65
CA SER A 87 -4.49 6.88 -5.28
C SER A 87 -3.57 7.93 -4.64
N GLY A 88 -3.08 8.88 -5.44
CA GLY A 88 -2.42 10.09 -4.99
C GLY A 88 -3.36 11.31 -4.93
N GLY A 89 -4.66 11.13 -5.17
CA GLY A 89 -5.65 12.20 -5.24
C GLY A 89 -5.28 13.27 -6.26
N HIS A 90 -5.42 14.53 -5.82
CA HIS A 90 -5.08 15.76 -6.55
C HIS A 90 -3.64 15.87 -7.06
N SER A 91 -2.73 14.99 -6.63
CA SER A 91 -1.38 14.93 -7.20
C SER A 91 -1.39 14.39 -8.64
N GLY A 92 -2.35 13.53 -8.97
CA GLY A 92 -2.48 12.89 -10.28
C GLY A 92 -1.49 11.74 -10.51
N GLN A 93 -0.83 11.25 -9.45
CA GLN A 93 0.01 10.05 -9.46
C GLN A 93 -0.64 8.88 -8.73
N VAL A 94 -0.09 7.68 -8.92
CA VAL A 94 -0.40 6.49 -8.10
C VAL A 94 0.82 6.14 -7.26
N PHE A 95 0.59 5.71 -6.01
CA PHE A 95 1.64 5.32 -5.07
C PHE A 95 1.62 3.81 -4.81
N VAL A 96 2.79 3.20 -4.83
CA VAL A 96 3.00 1.82 -4.38
C VAL A 96 3.64 1.89 -3.01
N MET A 97 2.95 1.36 -2.00
CA MET A 97 3.44 1.29 -0.62
C MET A 97 3.55 -0.16 -0.14
N GLY A 98 4.50 -0.41 0.75
CA GLY A 98 4.60 -1.69 1.44
C GLY A 98 3.70 -1.74 2.67
N VAL A 99 3.08 -2.88 2.94
CA VAL A 99 2.33 -3.15 4.18
C VAL A 99 3.03 -4.29 4.92
N PRO A 100 3.36 -4.15 6.22
CA PRO A 100 2.80 -3.19 7.16
C PRO A 100 3.62 -1.91 7.38
N SER A 101 4.77 -1.73 6.73
CA SER A 101 5.65 -0.59 7.01
C SER A 101 5.11 0.76 6.56
N LEU A 102 4.16 0.77 5.62
CA LEU A 102 3.61 1.94 4.94
C LEU A 102 4.66 2.84 4.28
N ARG A 103 5.84 2.28 3.95
CA ARG A 103 6.87 3.01 3.21
C ARG A 103 6.44 3.16 1.76
N LEU A 104 6.64 4.36 1.21
CA LEU A 104 6.50 4.61 -0.23
C LEU A 104 7.65 3.92 -0.97
N LEU A 105 7.31 2.96 -1.83
CA LEU A 105 8.26 2.17 -2.61
C LEU A 105 8.38 2.72 -4.04
N LYS A 106 7.28 3.23 -4.61
CA LYS A 106 7.27 3.77 -5.97
C LYS A 106 6.18 4.84 -6.12
N THR A 107 6.54 5.94 -6.76
CA THR A 107 5.59 6.85 -7.40
C THR A 107 5.45 6.46 -8.87
N ILE A 108 4.23 6.40 -9.37
CA ILE A 108 3.89 6.14 -10.76
C ILE A 108 3.29 7.42 -11.34
N GLY A 109 3.97 8.02 -12.32
CA GLY A 109 3.41 9.09 -13.13
C GLY A 109 2.19 8.62 -13.93
N VAL A 110 1.06 9.34 -13.80
CA VAL A 110 -0.19 9.05 -14.51
C VAL A 110 -0.67 10.28 -15.28
N PHE A 111 -1.49 11.13 -14.65
CA PHE A 111 -2.14 12.27 -15.30
C PHE A 111 -1.30 13.54 -15.25
N THR A 112 -0.50 13.68 -14.20
CA THR A 112 0.40 14.80 -13.97
C THR A 112 1.83 14.37 -14.29
N PRO A 113 2.62 15.18 -15.04
CA PRO A 113 4.03 14.92 -15.27
C PRO A 113 4.80 14.68 -13.96
N GLU A 114 5.69 13.69 -13.96
CA GLU A 114 6.48 13.29 -12.80
C GLU A 114 7.97 13.40 -13.16
N PRO A 115 8.70 14.39 -12.58
CA PRO A 115 10.03 14.74 -13.05
C PRO A 115 11.12 13.72 -12.67
N TRP A 116 10.98 12.98 -11.57
CA TRP A 116 12.00 12.01 -11.15
C TRP A 116 12.15 10.86 -12.14
N GLN A 117 11.03 10.37 -12.68
CA GLN A 117 10.98 9.35 -13.72
C GLN A 117 11.07 9.93 -15.13
N GLY A 118 10.93 11.25 -15.28
CA GLY A 118 10.81 11.94 -16.55
C GLY A 118 9.49 11.66 -17.29
N HIS A 119 8.45 11.23 -16.58
CA HIS A 119 7.10 11.01 -17.11
C HIS A 119 6.50 12.35 -17.53
N GLY A 120 6.14 12.49 -18.80
CA GLY A 120 5.64 13.73 -19.39
C GLY A 120 6.73 14.69 -19.89
N TYR A 121 8.02 14.38 -19.68
CA TYR A 121 9.15 15.24 -20.06
C TYR A 121 9.96 14.70 -21.27
N GLY A 122 9.40 13.76 -22.04
CA GLY A 122 10.02 13.25 -23.27
C GLY A 122 11.18 12.28 -23.07
N SER A 123 11.46 11.87 -21.83
CA SER A 123 12.48 10.86 -21.53
C SER A 123 12.07 9.43 -21.93
N ASP A 124 10.77 9.19 -22.09
CA ASP A 124 10.18 7.93 -22.50
C ASP A 124 8.86 8.15 -23.29
N SER A 125 8.09 7.08 -23.50
CA SER A 125 6.83 7.10 -24.26
C SER A 125 5.66 7.79 -23.54
N SER A 126 5.87 8.42 -22.38
CA SER A 126 4.80 9.01 -21.56
C SER A 126 4.21 10.31 -22.11
N SER A 127 5.00 11.17 -22.76
CA SER A 127 4.46 12.44 -23.30
C SER A 127 3.36 12.22 -24.34
N PRO A 128 3.50 11.28 -25.30
CA PRO A 128 2.40 10.86 -26.15
C PRO A 128 1.18 10.32 -25.39
N VAL A 129 1.39 9.56 -24.30
CA VAL A 129 0.30 8.99 -23.49
C VAL A 129 -0.49 10.07 -22.76
N ILE A 130 0.19 11.06 -22.15
CA ILE A 130 -0.47 12.22 -21.53
C ILE A 130 -1.26 13.01 -22.58
N LYS A 131 -0.65 13.25 -23.75
CA LYS A 131 -1.31 13.96 -24.85
C LYS A 131 -2.55 13.25 -25.37
N ALA A 132 -2.53 11.91 -25.43
CA ALA A 132 -3.68 11.10 -25.84
C ALA A 132 -4.86 11.22 -24.87
N GLY A 133 -4.61 11.54 -23.60
CA GLY A 133 -5.62 11.81 -22.59
C GLY A 133 -6.27 13.19 -22.70
N THR A 134 -6.34 13.78 -23.89
CA THR A 134 -7.02 15.06 -24.16
C THR A 134 -7.62 14.99 -25.56
N SER A 135 -8.94 14.83 -25.66
CA SER A 135 -9.62 14.73 -26.95
C SER A 135 -9.88 16.09 -27.60
N ASN A 136 -10.00 17.16 -26.81
CA ASN A 136 -10.22 18.52 -27.31
C ASN A 136 -8.87 19.25 -27.48
N PRO A 137 -8.33 19.42 -28.70
CA PRO A 137 -7.06 20.12 -28.89
C PRO A 137 -7.12 21.61 -28.50
N ALA A 138 -8.30 22.23 -28.46
CA ALA A 138 -8.45 23.63 -28.11
C ALA A 138 -8.21 23.91 -26.61
N SER A 139 -8.34 22.91 -25.73
CA SER A 139 -8.05 23.06 -24.29
C SER A 139 -6.56 23.06 -23.97
N GLY A 140 -5.70 22.73 -24.94
CA GLY A 140 -4.32 22.34 -24.66
C GLY A 140 -4.24 20.99 -23.94
N THR A 141 -3.05 20.39 -23.91
CA THR A 141 -2.84 19.09 -23.26
C THR A 141 -3.04 19.18 -21.75
N LEU A 142 -3.92 18.33 -21.21
CA LEU A 142 -4.13 18.20 -19.77
C LEU A 142 -2.92 17.53 -19.12
N THR A 143 -2.26 18.28 -18.23
CA THR A 143 -1.05 17.86 -17.50
C THR A 143 -1.28 17.80 -15.99
N TRP A 144 -2.53 17.65 -15.57
CA TRP A 144 -2.94 17.56 -14.17
C TRP A 144 -4.13 16.60 -14.06
N GLY A 145 -4.43 16.08 -12.87
CA GLY A 145 -5.60 15.24 -12.63
C GLY A 145 -5.79 14.87 -11.16
N ASP A 146 -6.90 14.19 -10.87
CA ASP A 146 -7.28 13.70 -9.54
C ASP A 146 -7.47 12.17 -9.59
N THR A 147 -6.39 11.41 -9.33
CA THR A 147 -6.48 9.94 -9.28
C THR A 147 -7.38 9.53 -8.13
N HIS A 148 -8.41 8.72 -8.34
CA HIS A 148 -9.38 8.45 -7.26
C HIS A 148 -9.42 6.97 -6.82
N HIS A 149 -9.81 6.06 -7.70
CA HIS A 149 -10.02 4.65 -7.35
C HIS A 149 -9.18 3.71 -8.22
N PRO A 150 -8.14 3.06 -7.67
CA PRO A 150 -7.37 2.05 -8.39
C PRO A 150 -8.16 0.73 -8.45
N ALA A 151 -8.15 0.08 -9.61
CA ALA A 151 -8.69 -1.25 -9.82
C ALA A 151 -7.62 -2.16 -10.43
N LEU A 152 -7.27 -3.23 -9.72
CA LEU A 152 -6.30 -4.21 -10.18
C LEU A 152 -6.94 -5.20 -11.12
N SER A 153 -6.21 -5.65 -12.13
CA SER A 153 -6.67 -6.71 -13.02
C SER A 153 -6.81 -8.05 -12.29
N GLU A 154 -7.83 -8.78 -12.70
CA GLU A 154 -8.20 -10.09 -12.19
C GLU A 154 -8.20 -11.14 -13.31
N THR A 155 -7.89 -12.39 -12.93
CA THR A 155 -8.13 -13.60 -13.70
C THR A 155 -8.89 -14.57 -12.78
N LYS A 156 -10.07 -15.02 -13.19
CA LYS A 156 -10.99 -15.85 -12.38
C LYS A 156 -11.33 -15.24 -11.01
N GLY A 157 -11.39 -13.91 -10.93
CA GLY A 157 -11.73 -13.16 -9.71
C GLY A 157 -10.60 -13.01 -8.69
N GLU A 158 -9.37 -13.40 -9.05
CA GLU A 158 -8.18 -13.20 -8.23
C GLU A 158 -7.22 -12.22 -8.91
N TYR A 159 -6.56 -11.36 -8.15
CA TYR A 159 -5.61 -10.41 -8.68
C TYR A 159 -4.47 -11.12 -9.40
N ASP A 160 -4.25 -10.76 -10.66
CA ASP A 160 -3.23 -11.39 -11.52
C ASP A 160 -1.97 -10.52 -11.70
N GLY A 161 -1.98 -9.31 -11.14
CA GLY A 161 -0.83 -8.41 -11.11
C GLY A 161 -0.40 -7.88 -12.48
N ARG A 162 -1.26 -7.95 -13.51
CA ARG A 162 -0.91 -7.46 -14.86
C ARG A 162 -1.06 -5.95 -14.98
N TYR A 163 -2.21 -5.41 -14.55
CA TYR A 163 -2.59 -4.02 -14.79
C TYR A 163 -3.22 -3.38 -13.55
N CYS A 164 -3.11 -2.06 -13.47
CA CYS A 164 -3.92 -1.21 -12.62
C CYS A 164 -4.64 -0.18 -13.48
N TYR A 165 -5.95 -0.06 -13.29
CA TYR A 165 -6.77 0.98 -13.89
C TYR A 165 -7.07 2.06 -12.85
N ILE A 166 -7.07 3.32 -13.23
CA ILE A 166 -7.28 4.44 -12.32
C ILE A 166 -8.04 5.55 -13.03
N ASN A 167 -9.10 6.09 -12.41
CA ASN A 167 -9.85 7.21 -12.95
C ASN A 167 -9.24 8.55 -12.56
N ASP A 168 -9.46 9.54 -13.42
CA ASP A 168 -9.30 10.95 -13.14
C ASP A 168 -10.66 11.56 -12.84
N ARG A 169 -10.90 11.89 -11.57
CA ARG A 169 -12.14 12.53 -11.15
C ARG A 169 -12.33 13.90 -11.79
N ALA A 170 -11.27 14.65 -11.98
CA ALA A 170 -11.37 16.05 -12.35
C ALA A 170 -11.70 16.28 -13.82
N ASN A 171 -11.29 15.36 -14.71
CA ASN A 171 -11.42 15.54 -16.15
C ASN A 171 -12.11 14.37 -16.87
N GLY A 172 -12.74 13.42 -16.15
CA GLY A 172 -13.49 12.34 -16.77
C GLY A 172 -12.63 11.37 -17.59
N ARG A 173 -11.40 11.08 -17.14
CA ARG A 173 -10.45 10.21 -17.86
C ARG A 173 -10.23 8.90 -17.12
N ILE A 174 -9.69 7.91 -17.81
CA ILE A 174 -9.20 6.67 -17.22
C ILE A 174 -7.81 6.33 -17.76
N ALA A 175 -6.93 5.82 -16.90
CA ALA A 175 -5.61 5.36 -17.28
C ALA A 175 -5.45 3.85 -17.04
N MET A 176 -4.63 3.23 -17.88
CA MET A 176 -4.15 1.86 -17.71
C MET A 176 -2.65 1.90 -17.43
N ILE A 177 -2.25 1.25 -16.33
CA ILE A 177 -0.87 1.12 -15.86
C ILE A 177 -0.48 -0.35 -15.97
N ASP A 178 0.66 -0.63 -16.59
CA ASP A 178 1.27 -1.97 -16.58
C ASP A 178 2.11 -2.13 -15.31
N LEU A 179 1.79 -3.15 -14.52
CA LEU A 179 2.44 -3.37 -13.23
C LEU A 179 3.78 -4.13 -13.36
N ARG A 180 4.11 -4.63 -14.56
CA ARG A 180 5.43 -5.25 -14.81
C ARG A 180 6.54 -4.22 -14.77
N ASP A 181 6.28 -3.00 -15.23
CA ASP A 181 7.25 -1.90 -15.25
C ASP A 181 6.79 -0.63 -14.53
N PHE A 182 5.61 -0.67 -13.91
CA PHE A 182 5.00 0.44 -13.16
C PHE A 182 4.91 1.73 -14.00
N LYS A 183 4.45 1.61 -15.26
CA LYS A 183 4.27 2.73 -16.17
C LYS A 183 2.86 2.81 -16.74
N THR A 184 2.36 4.03 -16.86
CA THR A 184 1.11 4.32 -17.56
C THR A 184 1.27 4.06 -19.06
N LYS A 185 0.44 3.19 -19.62
CA LYS A 185 0.48 2.79 -21.03
C LYS A 185 -0.55 3.51 -21.88
N GLN A 186 -1.67 3.88 -21.28
CA GLN A 186 -2.77 4.53 -21.98
C GLN A 186 -3.51 5.46 -21.03
N ILE A 187 -3.93 6.60 -21.55
CA ILE A 187 -4.94 7.45 -20.95
C ILE A 187 -6.03 7.64 -22.00
N LEU A 188 -7.27 7.38 -21.61
CA LEU A 188 -8.46 7.61 -22.41
C LEU A 188 -9.26 8.74 -21.78
N ASP A 189 -9.51 9.77 -22.55
CA ASP A 189 -10.51 10.79 -22.25
C ASP A 189 -11.89 10.27 -22.65
N VAL A 190 -12.76 10.04 -21.66
CA VAL A 190 -13.97 9.23 -21.85
C VAL A 190 -15.07 10.13 -22.45
N PRO A 191 -15.60 9.80 -23.64
CA PRO A 191 -16.64 10.61 -24.26
C PRO A 191 -17.89 10.72 -23.39
N ASN A 192 -18.51 11.90 -23.39
CA ASN A 192 -19.71 12.21 -22.62
C ASN A 192 -19.54 12.12 -21.09
N LEU A 193 -18.30 12.09 -20.60
CA LEU A 193 -17.99 12.07 -19.17
C LEU A 193 -17.18 13.31 -18.78
N GLN A 194 -17.73 14.14 -17.90
CA GLN A 194 -17.03 15.35 -17.43
C GLN A 194 -16.21 15.08 -16.16
N SER A 195 -16.68 14.15 -15.33
CA SER A 195 -16.13 13.81 -14.02
C SER A 195 -16.49 12.37 -13.69
N SER A 196 -15.66 11.70 -12.91
CA SER A 196 -15.91 10.34 -12.44
C SER A 196 -15.52 10.23 -10.98
N HIS A 197 -16.50 10.01 -10.11
CA HIS A 197 -16.22 9.80 -8.68
C HIS A 197 -16.39 8.33 -8.29
N GLY A 198 -17.50 7.69 -8.65
CA GLY A 198 -18.00 6.48 -7.96
C GLY A 198 -17.08 5.25 -7.93
N GLY A 199 -16.03 5.20 -8.75
CA GLY A 199 -15.03 4.13 -8.72
C GLY A 199 -14.59 3.63 -10.09
N VAL A 200 -13.56 2.77 -10.06
CA VAL A 200 -13.16 1.91 -11.17
C VAL A 200 -13.27 0.46 -10.72
N PHE A 201 -13.82 -0.39 -11.58
CA PHE A 201 -14.00 -1.81 -11.31
C PHE A 201 -13.66 -2.62 -12.55
N VAL A 202 -13.11 -3.82 -12.35
CA VAL A 202 -12.86 -4.76 -13.46
C VAL A 202 -13.79 -5.95 -13.33
N THR A 203 -14.13 -6.57 -14.45
CA THR A 203 -14.73 -7.91 -14.46
C THR A 203 -13.72 -8.95 -13.97
N GLN A 204 -14.19 -10.12 -13.54
CA GLN A 204 -13.37 -11.19 -12.95
C GLN A 204 -12.19 -11.68 -13.81
N ASP A 205 -12.26 -11.49 -15.14
CA ASP A 205 -11.19 -11.81 -16.09
C ASP A 205 -10.61 -10.56 -16.80
N THR A 206 -10.96 -9.36 -16.31
CA THR A 206 -10.53 -8.06 -16.87
C THR A 206 -10.89 -7.88 -18.35
N GLU A 207 -11.98 -8.49 -18.82
CA GLU A 207 -12.51 -8.25 -20.17
C GLU A 207 -13.05 -6.82 -20.31
N TYR A 208 -13.63 -6.29 -19.23
CA TYR A 208 -14.13 -4.92 -19.18
C TYR A 208 -13.64 -4.18 -17.93
N VAL A 209 -13.51 -2.86 -18.10
CA VAL A 209 -13.24 -1.90 -17.04
C VAL A 209 -14.44 -0.95 -16.97
N HIS A 210 -15.11 -0.91 -15.83
CA HIS A 210 -16.21 0.00 -15.56
C HIS A 210 -15.70 1.23 -14.82
N ILE A 211 -16.02 2.40 -15.35
CA ILE A 211 -15.85 3.69 -14.68
C ILE A 211 -17.21 4.19 -14.22
N SER A 212 -17.36 4.40 -12.92
CA SER A 212 -18.59 4.94 -12.35
C SER A 212 -18.54 6.46 -12.37
N THR A 213 -19.65 7.08 -12.79
CA THR A 213 -19.82 8.54 -12.87
C THR A 213 -20.05 9.12 -11.48
#